data_AF-A0A2L0S452-F1
#
_entry.id   AF-A0A2L0S452-F1
#
_cell.length_a   1.000
_cell.length_b   1.000
_cell.length_c   1.000
_cell.angle_alpha   90.00
_cell.angle_beta   90.00
_cell.angle_gamma   90.00
#
_symmetry.space_group_name_H-M   'P 1'
#
loop_
_entity.id
_entity.type
_entity.pdbx_description
1 polymer ?
#
loop_
_entity_poly.entity_id
_entity_poly.type
_entity_poly.pdbx_seq_one_letter_code
_entity_poly.pdbx_strand_id
1 'polypeptide(L)'
;MGYTHHSRTRTLDTEIFSDEELADLTGYKQRAHQRRWLNDRNWVFVESRGGRPLVGRMYARMKLGMTNPTSAEQSTPPPRPAWTPDFSRVN
;
A
#
# COMPACT_ATOMS: atom_id res chain seq x y z
N MET A 1 14.20 -13.88 31.90
CA MET A 1 14.26 -14.29 30.48
C MET A 1 12.87 -14.14 29.89
N GLY A 2 12.60 -13.01 29.24
CA GLY A 2 11.29 -12.72 28.63
C GLY A 2 11.31 -13.12 27.17
N TYR A 3 10.47 -14.08 26.78
CA TYR A 3 10.33 -14.48 25.39
C TYR A 3 9.61 -13.36 24.62
N THR A 4 10.36 -12.64 23.78
CA THR A 4 9.81 -11.70 22.80
C THR A 4 8.98 -12.50 21.80
N HIS A 5 7.65 -12.40 21.90
CA HIS A 5 6.75 -13.05 20.95
C HIS A 5 6.87 -12.35 19.60
N HIS A 6 7.36 -13.07 18.60
CA HIS A 6 7.57 -12.64 17.23
C HIS A 6 6.31 -11.96 16.65
N SER A 7 6.35 -10.64 16.52
CA SER A 7 5.34 -9.80 15.86
C SER A 7 5.45 -9.90 14.33
N ARG A 8 5.37 -11.12 13.76
CA ARG A 8 5.51 -11.35 12.32
C ARG A 8 4.18 -11.44 11.54
N THR A 9 3.03 -11.23 12.19
CA THR A 9 1.71 -11.24 11.52
C THR A 9 1.02 -9.87 11.47
N ARG A 10 1.53 -8.85 12.15
CA ARG A 10 0.83 -7.55 12.28
C ARG A 10 0.82 -6.74 10.97
N THR A 11 1.79 -6.93 10.08
CA THR A 11 1.92 -6.11 8.87
C THR A 11 0.98 -6.53 7.74
N LEU A 12 0.77 -7.84 7.53
CA LEU A 12 -0.11 -8.32 6.44
C LEU A 12 -1.59 -8.01 6.70
N ASP A 13 -2.03 -8.06 7.96
CA ASP A 13 -3.39 -7.66 8.35
C ASP A 13 -3.65 -6.17 8.07
N THR A 14 -2.62 -5.33 8.17
CA THR A 14 -2.73 -3.91 7.84
C THR A 14 -2.68 -3.66 6.33
N GLU A 15 -2.06 -4.54 5.55
CA GLU A 15 -1.85 -4.36 4.10
C GLU A 15 -3.00 -4.93 3.26
N ILE A 16 -3.81 -5.83 3.80
CA ILE A 16 -5.00 -6.39 3.13
C ILE A 16 -6.25 -5.75 3.75
N PHE A 17 -7.26 -5.45 2.94
CA PHE A 17 -8.56 -5.02 3.46
C PHE A 17 -9.13 -6.06 4.42
N SER A 18 -9.72 -5.61 5.55
CA SER A 18 -10.52 -6.47 6.43
C SER A 18 -11.88 -6.81 5.79
N ASP A 19 -12.65 -7.70 6.42
CA ASP A 19 -13.99 -8.08 5.91
C ASP A 19 -14.95 -6.89 5.97
N GLU A 20 -14.85 -6.11 7.05
CA GLU A 20 -15.63 -4.89 7.30
C GLU A 20 -15.30 -3.82 6.25
N GLU A 21 -14.01 -3.55 6.02
CA GLU A 21 -13.60 -2.55 5.04
C GLU A 21 -13.98 -2.94 3.60
N LEU A 22 -14.00 -4.24 3.28
CA LEU A 22 -14.52 -4.73 2.00
C LEU A 22 -16.04 -4.53 1.90
N ALA A 23 -16.77 -4.73 2.98
CA ALA A 23 -18.19 -4.45 3.02
C ALA A 23 -18.48 -2.96 2.83
N ASP A 24 -17.69 -2.07 3.44
CA ASP A 24 -17.80 -0.62 3.26
C ASP A 24 -17.44 -0.20 1.83
N LEU A 25 -16.37 -0.75 1.25
CA LEU A 25 -15.93 -0.44 -0.11
C LEU A 25 -16.94 -0.88 -1.18
N THR A 26 -17.50 -2.09 -1.01
CA THR A 26 -18.38 -2.71 -2.01
C THR A 26 -19.86 -2.42 -1.78
N GLY A 27 -20.25 -2.05 -0.55
CA GLY A 27 -21.64 -1.94 -0.10
C GLY A 27 -22.33 -3.28 0.16
N TYR A 28 -21.61 -4.40 0.19
CA TYR A 28 -22.20 -5.75 0.34
C TYR A 28 -21.55 -6.57 1.45
N LYS A 29 -22.38 -7.23 2.27
CA LYS A 29 -21.92 -8.20 3.29
C LYS A 29 -21.63 -9.59 2.74
N GLN A 30 -22.31 -9.98 1.66
CA GLN A 30 -22.16 -11.33 1.08
C GLN A 30 -20.95 -11.40 0.16
N ARG A 31 -20.05 -12.36 0.41
CA ARG A 31 -18.80 -12.58 -0.37
C ARG A 31 -19.05 -12.78 -1.87
N ALA A 32 -20.16 -13.43 -2.25
CA ALA A 32 -20.52 -13.59 -3.67
C ALA A 32 -20.78 -12.24 -4.35
N HIS A 33 -21.47 -11.33 -3.66
CA HIS A 33 -21.77 -9.99 -4.16
C HIS A 33 -20.52 -9.10 -4.18
N GLN A 34 -19.66 -9.20 -3.16
CA GLN A 34 -18.36 -8.52 -3.13
C GLN A 34 -17.50 -8.91 -4.35
N ARG A 35 -17.36 -10.21 -4.63
CA ARG A 35 -16.61 -10.71 -5.80
C ARG A 35 -17.19 -10.24 -7.13
N ARG A 36 -18.52 -10.22 -7.24
CA ARG A 36 -19.19 -9.70 -8.44
C ARG A 36 -18.91 -8.21 -8.65
N TRP A 37 -19.00 -7.42 -7.59
CA TRP A 37 -18.69 -5.98 -7.62
C TRP A 37 -17.23 -5.71 -8.02
N LEU A 38 -16.29 -6.49 -7.47
CA LEU A 38 -14.86 -6.38 -7.77
C LEU A 38 -14.57 -6.72 -9.24
N ASN A 39 -15.16 -7.81 -9.76
CA ASN A 39 -15.01 -8.18 -11.16
C ASN A 39 -15.60 -7.12 -12.11
N ASP A 40 -16.83 -6.66 -11.84
CA ASP A 40 -17.54 -5.65 -12.64
C ASP A 40 -16.74 -4.35 -12.79
N ARG A 41 -16.00 -3.96 -11.74
CA ARG A 41 -15.16 -2.76 -11.73
C ARG A 41 -13.69 -3.02 -12.07
N ASN A 42 -13.35 -4.22 -12.53
CA ASN A 42 -11.99 -4.61 -12.89
C ASN A 42 -10.97 -4.38 -11.77
N TRP A 43 -11.34 -4.76 -10.55
CA TRP A 43 -10.42 -4.80 -9.41
C TRP A 43 -9.62 -6.11 -9.42
N VAL A 44 -8.33 -6.01 -9.12
CA VAL A 44 -7.44 -7.17 -8.95
C VAL A 44 -7.51 -7.64 -7.50
N PHE A 45 -7.81 -8.92 -7.29
CA PHE A 45 -7.90 -9.54 -5.97
C PHE A 45 -7.57 -11.04 -6.04
N VAL A 46 -7.25 -11.62 -4.90
CA VAL A 46 -7.09 -13.09 -4.74
C VAL A 46 -8.14 -13.62 -3.79
N GLU A 47 -8.48 -14.91 -3.87
CA GLU A 47 -9.46 -15.53 -2.98
C GLU A 47 -8.77 -16.37 -1.90
N SER A 48 -9.21 -16.21 -0.66
CA SER A 48 -8.87 -17.14 0.44
C SER A 48 -9.56 -18.49 0.23
N ARG A 49 -9.10 -19.54 0.94
CA ARG A 49 -9.75 -20.86 0.99
C ARG A 49 -11.25 -20.79 1.30
N GLY A 50 -11.69 -19.81 2.08
CA GLY A 50 -13.09 -19.59 2.43
C GLY A 50 -13.89 -18.73 1.44
N GLY A 51 -13.35 -18.44 0.24
CA GLY A 51 -14.01 -17.58 -0.76
C GLY A 51 -14.09 -16.10 -0.38
N ARG A 52 -13.28 -15.67 0.60
CA ARG A 52 -13.14 -14.26 0.97
C ARG A 52 -12.21 -13.57 -0.04
N PRO A 53 -12.65 -12.48 -0.70
CA PRO A 53 -11.75 -11.70 -1.55
C PRO A 53 -10.70 -10.99 -0.69
N LEU A 54 -9.45 -11.02 -1.13
CA LEU A 54 -8.32 -10.36 -0.51
C LEU A 54 -7.83 -9.27 -1.47
N VAL A 55 -7.97 -8.02 -1.03
CA VAL A 55 -7.57 -6.83 -1.80
C VAL A 55 -6.48 -6.11 -1.03
N GLY A 56 -5.37 -5.80 -1.69
CA GLY A 56 -4.30 -5.01 -1.09
C GLY A 56 -4.71 -3.55 -0.90
N ARG A 57 -4.45 -2.97 0.28
CA ARG A 57 -4.72 -1.56 0.57
C ARG A 57 -3.97 -0.62 -0.34
N MET A 58 -2.71 -0.91 -0.63
CA MET A 58 -1.91 -0.11 -1.58
C MET A 58 -2.55 -0.09 -2.97
N TYR A 59 -3.00 -1.26 -3.45
CA TYR A 59 -3.71 -1.36 -4.73
C TYR A 59 -5.00 -0.54 -4.72
N ALA A 60 -5.80 -0.62 -3.65
CA ALA A 60 -7.02 0.17 -3.54
C ALA A 60 -6.74 1.68 -3.56
N ARG A 61 -5.72 2.14 -2.82
CA ARG A 61 -5.31 3.56 -2.85
C ARG A 61 -4.96 4.01 -4.27
N MET A 62 -4.15 3.23 -4.98
CA MET A 62 -3.81 3.48 -6.37
C MET A 62 -5.05 3.50 -7.27
N LYS A 63 -5.97 2.53 -7.12
CA LYS A 63 -7.18 2.41 -7.92
C LYS A 63 -8.17 3.56 -7.67
N LEU A 64 -8.21 4.09 -6.44
CA LEU A 64 -9.07 5.20 -6.03
C LEU A 64 -8.45 6.58 -6.29
N GLY A 65 -7.25 6.65 -6.89
CA GLY A 65 -6.57 7.91 -7.15
C GLY A 65 -6.04 8.60 -5.89
N MET A 66 -5.96 7.90 -4.76
CA MET A 66 -5.28 8.39 -3.57
C MET A 66 -3.77 8.22 -3.75
N THR A 67 -3.11 9.30 -4.15
CA THR A 67 -1.64 9.36 -4.18
C THR A 67 -1.10 9.26 -2.77
N ASN A 68 -0.16 8.34 -2.54
CA ASN A 68 0.49 8.19 -1.24
C ASN A 68 1.26 9.49 -0.94
N PRO A 69 0.98 10.23 0.15
CA PRO A 69 1.64 11.51 0.42
C PRO A 69 3.16 11.35 0.58
N THR A 70 3.63 10.16 0.94
CA THR A 70 5.06 9.83 1.07
C THR A 70 5.81 9.84 -0.26
N SER A 71 5.14 9.60 -1.39
CA SER A 71 5.79 9.66 -2.72
C SER A 71 5.97 11.09 -3.24
N ALA A 72 5.17 12.04 -2.77
CA ALA A 72 5.34 13.45 -3.12
C ALA A 72 6.62 14.04 -2.51
N GLU A 73 7.03 13.58 -1.32
CA GLU A 73 8.22 14.09 -0.61
C GLU A 73 9.55 13.47 -1.09
N GLN A 74 9.52 12.36 -1.83
CA GLN A 74 10.75 11.76 -2.40
C GLN A 74 11.22 12.41 -3.70
N SER A 75 10.48 13.40 -4.22
CA SER A 75 10.84 14.08 -5.47
C SER A 75 11.77 15.29 -5.28
N THR A 76 12.20 15.59 -4.05
CA THR A 76 13.28 16.56 -3.83
C THR A 76 14.61 15.79 -3.88
N PRO A 77 15.35 15.80 -5.01
CA PRO A 77 16.72 15.28 -4.99
C PRO A 77 17.49 16.04 -3.89
N PRO A 78 18.34 15.36 -3.10
CA PRO A 78 19.22 16.07 -2.18
C PRO A 78 19.99 17.13 -2.98
N PRO A 79 20.17 18.36 -2.44
CA PRO A 79 20.96 19.37 -3.13
C PRO A 79 22.32 18.77 -3.46
N ARG A 80 22.61 18.63 -4.77
CA ARG A 80 23.90 18.13 -5.23
C ARG A 80 24.97 19.04 -4.63
N PRO A 81 26.04 18.51 -4.02
CA PRO A 81 27.14 19.35 -3.57
C PRO A 81 27.63 20.14 -4.79
N ALA A 82 27.56 21.47 -4.70
CA ALA A 82 28.13 22.34 -5.72
C ALA A 82 29.61 22.01 -5.79
N TRP A 83 30.07 21.54 -6.96
CA TRP A 83 31.48 21.31 -7.18
C TRP A 83 32.18 22.67 -7.08
N THR A 84 32.91 22.89 -5.98
CA THR A 84 33.70 24.10 -5.77
C THR A 84 35.12 23.82 -6.24
N PRO A 85 35.55 24.34 -7.40
CA PRO A 85 36.96 24.25 -7.78
C PRO A 85 37.80 25.11 -6.83
N ASP A 86 38.78 24.49 -6.18
CA ASP A 86 39.80 25.18 -5.40
C ASP A 86 40.89 25.71 -6.33
N PHE A 87 40.98 27.03 -6.46
CA PHE A 87 42.01 27.71 -7.24
C PHE A 87 43.17 28.21 -6.37
N SER A 88 43.33 27.70 -5.14
CA SER A 88 44.37 28.12 -4.19
C SER A 88 45.81 27.77 -4.62
N ARG A 89 46.00 27.28 -5.85
CA ARG A 89 47.29 26.87 -6.43
C ARG A 89 47.58 27.46 -7.81
N VAL A 90 46.81 28.43 -8.29
CA VAL A 90 47.14 29.12 -9.54
C VAL A 90 48.02 30.33 -9.20
N ASN A 91 49.30 30.19 -9.52
CA ASN A 91 50.43 31.07 -9.22
C ASN A 91 50.49 32.30 -10.13
#